data_AF-I7EW23-F1
#
_entry.id   AF-I7EW23-F1
#
_cell.length_a   1.000
_cell.length_b   1.000
_cell.length_c   1.000
_cell.angle_alpha   90.00
_cell.angle_beta   90.00
_cell.angle_gamma   90.00
#
_symmetry.space_group_name_H-M   'P 1'
#
loop_
_entity.id
_entity.type
_entity.pdbx_description
1 polymer ?
#
loop_
_entity_poly.entity_id
_entity_poly.type
_entity_poly.pdbx_seq_one_letter_code
_entity_poly.pdbx_strand_id
1 'polypeptide(L)'
;VDGPNASQITPTALDRWESRLDDVFAGRPYDMLDAALSDTVSKYPVDIQPFRDMIEGMRMDLKKSRYKNFDELYLYCYYVAGTVGLMSVPVMGIAPESKATTESVYGSALALGLANQLTNILRDVGEDARRGRIYLPQDELAQAGLSDEDIFGGKVTEKWRSFMKNQIKRARMFFQQAEAGVTELNRASRWPVWASLQLY
;
A
#
# COMPACT_ATOMS: atom_id res chain seq x y z
N VAL A 1 -1.53 7.48 10.70
CA VAL A 1 -2.72 6.71 10.29
C VAL A 1 -3.81 7.66 9.89
N ASP A 2 -4.45 7.34 8.77
CA ASP A 2 -5.47 8.17 8.14
C ASP A 2 -6.84 7.54 8.36
N GLY A 3 -7.88 8.38 8.29
CA GLY A 3 -9.27 7.94 8.45
C GLY A 3 -9.90 8.29 9.81
N PRO A 4 -11.22 8.03 9.96
CA PRO A 4 -12.04 8.55 11.06
C PRO A 4 -11.57 8.10 12.45
N ASN A 5 -10.88 6.96 12.53
CA ASN A 5 -10.42 6.36 13.78
C ASN A 5 -8.91 6.50 14.02
N ALA A 6 -8.22 7.34 13.23
CA ALA A 6 -6.78 7.56 13.35
C ALA A 6 -6.33 7.91 14.78
N SER A 7 -7.13 8.67 15.52
CA SER A 7 -6.87 9.06 16.91
C SER A 7 -6.99 7.93 17.92
N GLN A 8 -7.61 6.80 17.53
CA GLN A 8 -7.81 5.63 18.38
C GLN A 8 -6.75 4.55 18.16
N ILE A 9 -5.88 4.71 17.15
CA ILE A 9 -4.83 3.75 16.84
C ILE A 9 -3.64 4.02 17.75
N THR A 10 -3.48 3.16 18.75
CA THR A 10 -2.41 3.17 19.73
C THR A 10 -1.57 1.89 19.59
N PRO A 11 -0.33 1.84 20.11
CA PRO A 11 0.45 0.60 20.12
C PRO A 11 -0.32 -0.58 20.72
N THR A 12 -1.00 -0.37 21.85
CA THR A 12 -1.83 -1.40 22.50
C THR A 12 -3.02 -1.84 21.64
N ALA A 13 -3.61 -0.94 20.86
CA ALA A 13 -4.67 -1.32 19.91
C ALA A 13 -4.12 -2.23 18.80
N LEU A 14 -2.91 -1.95 18.29
CA LEU A 14 -2.25 -2.77 17.27
C LEU A 14 -1.84 -4.15 17.81
N ASP A 15 -1.36 -4.23 19.06
CA ASP A 15 -1.07 -5.52 19.71
C ASP A 15 -2.33 -6.37 19.87
N ARG A 16 -3.47 -5.73 20.19
CA ARG A 16 -4.77 -6.41 20.22
C ARG A 16 -5.19 -6.89 18.83
N TRP A 17 -4.95 -6.09 17.77
CA TRP A 17 -5.27 -6.51 16.40
C TRP A 17 -4.42 -7.70 15.96
N GLU A 18 -3.14 -7.73 16.32
CA GLU A 18 -2.25 -8.86 16.03
C GLU A 18 -2.72 -10.13 16.74
N SER A 19 -3.08 -10.05 18.02
CA SER A 19 -3.68 -11.20 18.74
C SER A 19 -5.00 -11.66 18.11
N ARG A 20 -5.87 -10.73 17.69
CA ARG A 20 -7.14 -11.06 17.03
C ARG A 20 -6.92 -11.71 15.67
N LEU A 21 -5.88 -11.30 14.94
CA LEU A 21 -5.53 -11.89 13.66
C LEU A 21 -5.19 -13.38 13.81
N ASP A 22 -4.42 -13.75 14.83
CA ASP A 22 -4.12 -15.15 15.13
C ASP A 22 -5.40 -15.96 15.46
N ASP A 23 -6.33 -15.35 16.20
CA ASP A 23 -7.62 -15.96 16.51
C ASP A 23 -8.51 -16.13 15.26
N VAL A 24 -8.53 -15.15 14.36
CA VAL A 24 -9.25 -15.20 13.08
C VAL A 24 -8.77 -16.38 12.22
N PHE A 25 -7.45 -16.53 12.07
CA PHE A 25 -6.84 -17.63 11.31
C PHE A 25 -7.01 -18.98 11.99
N ALA A 26 -7.28 -19.01 13.30
CA ALA A 26 -7.60 -20.21 14.04
C ALA A 26 -9.12 -20.46 14.20
N GLY A 27 -9.98 -19.70 13.51
CA GLY A 27 -11.43 -19.90 13.52
C GLY A 27 -12.15 -19.42 14.79
N ARG A 28 -11.58 -18.47 15.54
CA ARG A 28 -12.12 -17.95 16.81
C ARG A 28 -12.43 -16.45 16.74
N PRO A 29 -13.42 -16.02 15.94
CA PRO A 29 -13.70 -14.59 15.77
C PRO A 29 -14.23 -13.93 17.04
N TYR A 30 -13.78 -12.70 17.34
CA TYR A 30 -14.26 -11.92 18.48
C TYR A 30 -15.53 -11.12 18.17
N ASP A 31 -15.67 -10.61 16.94
CA ASP A 31 -16.83 -9.84 16.48
C ASP A 31 -17.23 -10.16 15.02
N MET A 32 -18.18 -9.42 14.46
CA MET A 32 -18.69 -9.66 13.10
C MET A 32 -17.65 -9.41 12.00
N LEU A 33 -16.69 -8.50 12.21
CA LEU A 33 -15.63 -8.24 11.22
C LEU A 33 -14.64 -9.41 11.21
N ASP A 34 -14.27 -9.88 12.40
CA ASP A 34 -13.44 -11.09 12.54
C ASP A 34 -14.14 -12.31 11.95
N ALA A 35 -15.45 -12.45 12.14
CA ALA A 35 -16.22 -13.56 11.58
C ALA A 35 -16.21 -13.56 10.04
N ALA A 36 -16.37 -12.39 9.42
CA ALA A 36 -16.31 -12.25 7.97
C ALA A 36 -14.91 -12.58 7.41
N LEU A 37 -13.85 -12.12 8.08
CA LEU A 37 -12.48 -12.44 7.67
C LEU A 37 -12.17 -13.92 7.90
N SER A 38 -12.62 -14.50 9.02
CA SER A 38 -12.44 -15.93 9.34
C SER A 38 -13.12 -16.83 8.30
N ASP A 39 -14.35 -16.49 7.88
CA ASP A 39 -15.03 -17.17 6.77
C ASP A 39 -14.20 -17.09 5.46
N THR A 40 -13.63 -15.92 5.16
CA THR A 40 -12.80 -15.71 3.97
C THR A 40 -11.53 -16.55 4.00
N VAL A 41 -10.73 -16.48 5.08
CA VAL A 41 -9.45 -17.22 5.18
C VAL A 41 -9.66 -18.73 5.27
N SER A 42 -10.86 -19.20 5.66
CA SER A 42 -11.21 -20.63 5.61
C SER A 42 -11.51 -21.14 4.19
N LYS A 43 -11.92 -20.25 3.28
CA LYS A 43 -12.34 -20.58 1.91
C LYS A 43 -11.24 -20.39 0.87
N TYR A 44 -10.31 -19.48 1.13
CA TYR A 44 -9.24 -19.11 0.20
C TYR A 44 -7.87 -19.38 0.82
N PRO A 45 -6.86 -19.77 0.02
CA PRO A 45 -5.51 -20.06 0.52
C PRO A 45 -4.72 -18.77 0.77
N VAL A 46 -5.17 -17.96 1.71
CA VAL A 46 -4.52 -16.70 2.08
C VAL A 46 -3.47 -16.96 3.15
N ASP A 47 -2.28 -16.36 2.99
CA ASP A 47 -1.25 -16.36 4.03
C ASP A 47 -1.56 -15.28 5.09
N ILE A 48 -1.26 -15.57 6.36
CA ILE A 48 -1.36 -14.61 7.46
C ILE A 48 -0.28 -13.53 7.38
N GLN A 49 0.86 -13.80 6.75
CA GLN A 49 2.01 -12.89 6.78
C GLN A 49 1.72 -11.49 6.22
N PRO A 50 1.05 -11.30 5.06
CA PRO A 50 0.69 -9.97 4.58
C PRO A 50 -0.16 -9.16 5.57
N PHE A 51 -1.00 -9.81 6.39
CA PHE A 51 -1.82 -9.12 7.39
C PHE A 51 -0.97 -8.62 8.56
N ARG A 52 -0.01 -9.43 9.01
CA ARG A 52 0.96 -9.02 10.04
C ARG A 52 1.83 -7.87 9.54
N ASP A 53 2.27 -7.97 8.29
CA ASP A 53 3.03 -6.93 7.59
C ASP A 53 2.23 -5.60 7.52
N MET A 54 0.92 -5.65 7.24
CA MET A 54 0.06 -4.46 7.30
C MET A 54 0.00 -3.85 8.70
N ILE A 55 -0.12 -4.67 9.75
CA ILE A 55 -0.10 -4.18 11.14
C ILE A 55 1.24 -3.50 11.45
N GLU A 56 2.36 -4.04 10.96
CA GLU A 56 3.67 -3.39 11.09
C GLU A 56 3.73 -2.06 10.35
N GLY A 57 3.13 -1.97 9.15
CA GLY A 57 2.94 -0.70 8.46
C GLY A 57 2.21 0.34 9.31
N MET A 58 1.14 -0.06 10.00
CA MET A 58 0.43 0.82 10.93
C MET A 58 1.28 1.23 12.13
N ARG A 59 2.15 0.34 12.63
CA ARG A 59 3.11 0.66 13.71
C ARG A 59 4.15 1.68 13.26
N MET A 60 4.68 1.54 12.03
CA MET A 60 5.59 2.53 11.44
C MET A 60 4.94 3.90 11.40
N ASP A 61 3.67 3.94 11.02
CA ASP A 61 2.89 5.15 10.82
C ASP A 61 2.69 5.95 12.12
N LEU A 62 2.85 5.32 13.30
CA LEU A 62 2.81 5.99 14.61
C LEU A 62 4.12 6.73 14.95
N LYS A 63 5.23 6.38 14.32
CA LYS A 63 6.58 6.81 14.75
C LYS A 63 7.36 7.56 13.67
N LYS A 64 7.18 7.18 12.40
CA LYS A 64 8.00 7.67 11.27
C LYS A 64 7.24 8.73 10.50
N SER A 65 7.89 9.87 10.27
CA SER A 65 7.35 10.99 9.49
C SER A 65 8.24 11.43 8.33
N ARG A 66 9.42 10.79 8.17
CA ARG A 66 10.43 11.05 7.15
C ARG A 66 11.07 9.76 6.67
N TYR A 67 11.43 9.74 5.39
CA TYR A 67 12.00 8.57 4.70
C TYR A 67 13.32 8.97 4.07
N LYS A 68 14.40 8.30 4.49
CA LYS A 68 15.76 8.66 4.08
C LYS A 68 15.95 8.56 2.57
N ASN A 69 15.41 7.51 1.98
CA ASN A 69 15.55 7.18 0.57
C ASN A 69 14.32 6.43 0.04
N PHE A 70 14.32 6.13 -1.25
CA PHE A 70 13.23 5.39 -1.87
C PHE A 70 13.06 3.98 -1.32
N ASP A 71 14.12 3.30 -0.87
CA ASP A 71 13.99 1.95 -0.30
C ASP A 71 13.17 1.95 0.99
N GLU A 72 13.37 2.94 1.87
CA GLU A 72 12.54 3.10 3.07
C GLU A 72 11.09 3.42 2.71
N LEU A 73 10.88 4.27 1.69
CA LEU A 73 9.54 4.61 1.21
C LEU A 73 8.85 3.40 0.58
N TYR A 74 9.58 2.63 -0.22
CA TYR A 74 9.12 1.40 -0.83
C TYR A 74 8.66 0.41 0.23
N LEU A 75 9.47 0.18 1.28
CA LEU A 75 9.12 -0.71 2.37
C LEU A 75 7.83 -0.27 3.07
N TYR A 76 7.65 1.03 3.27
CA TYR A 76 6.38 1.56 3.78
C TYR A 76 5.21 1.30 2.83
N CYS A 77 5.36 1.61 1.54
CA CYS A 77 4.31 1.34 0.54
C CYS A 77 3.99 -0.15 0.42
N TYR A 78 4.99 -1.03 0.55
CA TYR A 78 4.81 -2.47 0.66
C TYR A 78 3.87 -2.78 1.83
N TYR A 79 4.21 -2.35 3.04
CA TYR A 79 3.44 -2.67 4.23
C TYR A 79 2.00 -2.16 4.17
N VAL A 80 1.78 -0.91 3.77
CA VAL A 80 0.46 -0.27 3.88
C VAL A 80 -0.44 -0.43 2.66
N ALA A 81 0.08 -0.95 1.55
CA ALA A 81 -0.70 -1.11 0.32
C ALA A 81 -0.30 -2.33 -0.53
N GLY A 82 0.99 -2.63 -0.63
CA GLY A 82 1.47 -3.83 -1.33
C GLY A 82 0.88 -5.12 -0.76
N THR A 83 0.85 -5.23 0.58
CA THR A 83 0.25 -6.35 1.32
C THR A 83 -1.22 -6.58 0.96
N VAL A 84 -2.00 -5.52 0.69
CA VAL A 84 -3.41 -5.64 0.27
C VAL A 84 -3.52 -6.39 -1.05
N GLY A 85 -2.59 -6.15 -1.99
CA GLY A 85 -2.49 -6.93 -3.22
C GLY A 85 -2.25 -8.41 -2.93
N LEU A 86 -1.30 -8.73 -2.05
CA LEU A 86 -0.97 -10.10 -1.65
C LEU A 86 -2.15 -10.82 -0.96
N MET A 87 -2.93 -10.10 -0.14
CA MET A 87 -4.15 -10.63 0.49
C MET A 87 -5.26 -10.92 -0.54
N SER A 88 -5.32 -10.12 -1.61
CA SER A 88 -6.44 -10.14 -2.56
C SER A 88 -6.27 -11.17 -3.67
N VAL A 89 -5.03 -11.50 -4.07
CA VAL A 89 -4.78 -12.46 -5.17
C VAL A 89 -5.42 -13.84 -4.93
N PRO A 90 -5.33 -14.49 -3.74
CA PRO A 90 -6.00 -15.76 -3.50
C PRO A 90 -7.52 -15.70 -3.69
N VAL A 91 -8.13 -14.57 -3.36
CA VAL A 91 -9.59 -14.35 -3.46
C VAL A 91 -10.00 -14.09 -4.90
N MET A 92 -9.26 -13.22 -5.59
CA MET A 92 -9.47 -12.92 -7.01
C MET A 92 -9.20 -14.15 -7.89
N GLY A 93 -8.24 -14.98 -7.48
CA GLY A 93 -7.80 -16.21 -8.14
C GLY A 93 -7.07 -15.98 -9.46
N ILE A 94 -6.16 -16.90 -9.75
CA ILE A 94 -5.42 -16.96 -11.02
C ILE A 94 -6.21 -17.85 -11.98
N ALA A 95 -6.35 -17.41 -13.23
CA ALA A 95 -7.10 -18.15 -14.23
C ALA A 95 -6.47 -19.53 -14.48
N PRO A 96 -7.26 -20.62 -14.61
CA PRO A 96 -6.72 -21.95 -14.91
C PRO A 96 -5.89 -22.00 -16.20
N GLU A 97 -6.20 -21.15 -17.18
CA GLU A 97 -5.48 -21.02 -18.45
C GLU A 97 -4.28 -20.05 -18.41
N SER A 98 -4.00 -19.43 -17.28
CA SER A 98 -2.87 -18.50 -17.12
C SER A 98 -1.55 -19.20 -17.45
N LYS A 99 -0.66 -18.49 -18.14
CA LYS A 99 0.70 -18.95 -18.45
C LYS A 99 1.75 -18.33 -17.53
N ALA A 100 1.34 -17.39 -16.69
CA ALA A 100 2.20 -16.72 -15.73
C ALA A 100 2.49 -17.63 -14.53
N THR A 101 3.63 -17.41 -13.87
CA THR A 101 3.88 -18.06 -12.59
C THR A 101 3.04 -17.39 -11.50
N THR A 102 2.69 -18.13 -10.45
CA THR A 102 2.03 -17.53 -9.28
C THR A 102 2.83 -16.34 -8.75
N GLU A 103 4.15 -16.48 -8.65
CA GLU A 103 5.05 -15.42 -8.21
C GLU A 103 4.93 -14.14 -9.06
N SER A 104 4.86 -14.24 -10.40
CA SER A 104 4.74 -13.05 -11.25
C SER A 104 3.39 -12.35 -11.12
N VAL A 105 2.31 -13.11 -10.87
CA VAL A 105 0.99 -12.52 -10.60
C VAL A 105 0.99 -11.78 -9.26
N TYR A 106 1.58 -12.37 -8.21
CA TYR A 106 1.75 -11.70 -6.93
C TYR A 106 2.66 -10.47 -7.04
N GLY A 107 3.72 -10.52 -7.84
CA GLY A 107 4.56 -9.36 -8.16
C GLY A 107 3.78 -8.23 -8.83
N SER A 108 2.84 -8.56 -9.72
CA SER A 108 1.96 -7.58 -10.36
C SER A 108 0.97 -6.95 -9.37
N ALA A 109 0.39 -7.76 -8.46
CA ALA A 109 -0.49 -7.26 -7.42
C ALA A 109 0.24 -6.36 -6.42
N LEU A 110 1.47 -6.72 -6.04
CA LEU A 110 2.35 -5.88 -5.25
C LEU A 110 2.64 -4.55 -5.95
N ALA A 111 2.98 -4.60 -7.25
CA ALA A 111 3.21 -3.40 -8.05
C ALA A 111 1.98 -2.48 -8.07
N LEU A 112 0.77 -3.04 -8.13
CA LEU A 112 -0.46 -2.23 -8.07
C LEU A 112 -0.62 -1.51 -6.72
N GLY A 113 -0.39 -2.22 -5.62
CA GLY A 113 -0.43 -1.63 -4.28
C GLY A 113 0.60 -0.50 -4.12
N LEU A 114 1.83 -0.72 -4.60
CA LEU A 114 2.88 0.29 -4.61
C LEU A 114 2.49 1.51 -5.46
N ALA A 115 1.95 1.30 -6.65
CA ALA A 115 1.51 2.38 -7.54
C ALA A 115 0.44 3.24 -6.88
N ASN A 116 -0.60 2.61 -6.31
CA ASN A 116 -1.68 3.30 -5.63
C ASN A 116 -1.18 4.11 -4.44
N GLN A 117 -0.28 3.55 -3.63
CA GLN A 117 0.23 4.28 -2.46
C GLN A 117 1.16 5.42 -2.81
N LEU A 118 2.00 5.25 -3.84
CA LEU A 118 2.78 6.36 -4.39
C LEU A 118 1.84 7.45 -4.91
N THR A 119 0.76 7.10 -5.61
CA THR A 119 -0.25 8.08 -6.05
C THR A 119 -0.90 8.82 -4.88
N ASN A 120 -1.28 8.13 -3.79
CA ASN A 120 -1.78 8.77 -2.57
C ASN A 120 -0.79 9.81 -2.04
N ILE A 121 0.47 9.41 -1.85
CA ILE A 121 1.54 10.31 -1.36
C ILE A 121 1.70 11.53 -2.27
N LEU A 122 1.67 11.35 -3.59
CA LEU A 122 1.87 12.44 -4.55
C LEU A 122 0.67 13.39 -4.64
N ARG A 123 -0.54 12.87 -4.43
CA ARG A 123 -1.78 13.65 -4.40
C ARG A 123 -1.88 14.47 -3.11
N ASP A 124 -1.46 13.89 -1.99
CA ASP A 124 -1.81 14.38 -0.65
C ASP A 124 -0.64 15.08 0.08
N VAL A 125 0.48 15.36 -0.61
CA VAL A 125 1.69 16.04 -0.06
C VAL A 125 1.35 17.22 0.86
N GLY A 126 0.46 18.11 0.43
CA GLY A 126 0.12 19.32 1.20
C GLY A 126 -0.70 19.01 2.45
N GLU A 127 -1.54 17.97 2.42
CA GLU A 127 -2.28 17.50 3.58
C GLU A 127 -1.36 16.82 4.60
N ASP A 128 -0.46 15.96 4.12
CA ASP A 128 0.56 15.31 4.95
C ASP A 128 1.48 16.34 5.60
N ALA A 129 1.91 17.35 4.85
CA ALA A 129 2.74 18.44 5.34
C ALA A 129 2.08 19.20 6.50
N ARG A 130 0.77 19.48 6.43
CA ARG A 130 0.01 20.10 7.53
C ARG A 130 -0.04 19.24 8.79
N ARG A 131 0.16 17.93 8.65
CA ARG A 131 0.23 16.95 9.74
C ARG A 131 1.67 16.67 10.18
N GLY A 132 2.64 17.43 9.67
CA GLY A 132 4.06 17.28 9.98
C GLY A 132 4.73 16.09 9.29
N ARG A 133 4.12 15.52 8.24
CA ARG A 133 4.60 14.33 7.53
C ARG A 133 5.12 14.69 6.14
N ILE A 134 6.20 14.03 5.73
CA ILE A 134 6.78 14.11 4.39
C ILE A 134 7.22 12.71 4.02
N TYR A 135 6.42 12.05 3.17
CA TYR A 135 6.70 10.71 2.67
C TYR A 135 7.77 10.70 1.57
N LEU A 136 7.93 11.82 0.86
CA LEU A 136 8.89 11.95 -0.24
C LEU A 136 10.33 11.65 0.22
N PRO A 137 11.14 10.91 -0.58
CA PRO A 137 12.49 10.53 -0.19
C PRO A 137 13.39 11.74 0.04
N GLN A 138 14.02 11.80 1.21
CA GLN A 138 14.78 12.96 1.68
C GLN A 138 16.08 13.17 0.88
N ASP A 139 16.74 12.08 0.47
CA ASP A 139 17.89 12.14 -0.42
C ASP A 139 17.56 12.71 -1.80
N GLU A 140 16.42 12.33 -2.37
CA GLU A 140 15.96 12.82 -3.67
C GLU A 140 15.49 14.28 -3.60
N LEU A 141 14.84 14.68 -2.50
CA LEU A 141 14.52 16.09 -2.23
C LEU A 141 15.81 16.93 -2.18
N ALA A 142 16.81 16.47 -1.42
CA ALA A 142 18.09 17.16 -1.30
C ALA A 142 18.82 17.26 -2.66
N GLN A 143 18.81 16.18 -3.46
CA GLN A 143 19.36 16.18 -4.82
C GLN A 143 18.66 17.19 -5.75
N ALA A 144 17.35 17.38 -5.58
CA ALA A 144 16.58 18.40 -6.29
C ALA A 144 16.76 19.82 -5.73
N GLY A 145 17.52 19.97 -4.65
CA GLY A 145 17.72 21.24 -3.94
C GLY A 145 16.43 21.73 -3.27
N LEU A 146 15.65 20.80 -2.72
CA LEU A 146 14.44 21.03 -1.93
C LEU A 146 14.70 20.59 -0.48
N SER A 147 14.13 21.35 0.45
CA SER A 147 14.16 21.13 1.89
C SER A 147 12.75 20.85 2.43
N ASP A 148 12.66 20.40 3.68
CA ASP A 148 11.38 20.26 4.37
C ASP A 148 10.63 21.60 4.44
N GLU A 149 11.34 22.71 4.64
CA GLU A 149 10.78 24.06 4.66
C GLU A 149 10.13 24.43 3.32
N ASP A 150 10.67 23.96 2.19
CA ASP A 150 10.06 24.17 0.88
C ASP A 150 8.72 23.42 0.77
N ILE A 151 8.67 22.19 1.31
CA ILE A 151 7.45 21.37 1.30
C ILE A 151 6.38 21.99 2.20
N PHE A 152 6.75 22.37 3.42
CA PHE A 152 5.85 23.05 4.35
C PHE A 152 5.41 24.42 3.83
N GLY A 153 6.26 25.11 3.08
CA GLY A 153 5.94 26.39 2.45
C GLY A 153 4.93 26.29 1.30
N GLY A 154 4.67 25.08 0.77
CA GLY A 154 3.61 24.84 -0.23
C GLY A 154 3.81 25.58 -1.56
N LYS A 155 5.03 25.99 -1.90
CA LYS A 155 5.33 26.76 -3.11
C LYS A 155 5.65 25.84 -4.28
N VAL A 156 4.86 25.94 -5.35
CA VAL A 156 5.08 25.18 -6.59
C VAL A 156 6.15 25.87 -7.46
N THR A 157 7.42 25.55 -7.20
CA THR A 157 8.57 26.03 -7.98
C THR A 157 8.87 25.13 -9.18
N GLU A 158 9.77 25.56 -10.09
CA GLU A 158 10.18 24.69 -11.20
C GLU A 158 10.99 23.47 -10.73
N LYS A 159 11.80 23.62 -9.68
CA LYS A 159 12.49 22.50 -9.02
C LYS A 159 11.48 21.46 -8.51
N TRP A 160 10.43 21.94 -7.83
CA TRP A 160 9.33 21.09 -7.36
C TRP A 160 8.63 20.35 -8.50
N ARG A 161 8.28 21.05 -9.60
CA ARG A 161 7.65 20.41 -10.77
C ARG A 161 8.54 19.34 -11.39
N SER A 162 9.84 19.60 -11.51
CA SER A 162 10.81 18.64 -12.02
C SER A 162 10.91 17.40 -11.12
N PHE A 163 11.02 17.62 -9.80
CA PHE A 163 11.02 16.55 -8.80
C PHE A 163 9.74 15.70 -8.90
N MET A 164 8.56 16.32 -8.89
CA MET A 164 7.28 15.61 -8.96
C MET A 164 7.09 14.84 -10.26
N LYS A 165 7.58 15.34 -11.41
CA LYS A 165 7.57 14.58 -12.67
C LYS A 165 8.31 13.25 -12.55
N ASN A 166 9.44 13.22 -11.84
CA ASN A 166 10.21 11.99 -11.62
C ASN A 166 9.44 11.00 -10.73
N GLN A 167 8.78 11.49 -9.67
CA GLN A 167 7.96 10.65 -8.79
C GLN A 167 6.72 10.09 -9.51
N ILE A 168 6.04 10.92 -10.32
CA ILE A 168 4.91 10.49 -11.14
C ILE A 168 5.34 9.43 -12.16
N LYS A 169 6.50 9.62 -12.79
CA LYS A 169 7.07 8.63 -13.71
C LYS A 169 7.28 7.29 -12.99
N ARG A 170 7.81 7.30 -11.77
CA ARG A 170 8.00 6.11 -10.94
C ARG A 170 6.68 5.41 -10.62
N ALA A 171 5.65 6.13 -10.18
CA ALA A 171 4.33 5.55 -9.93
C ALA A 171 3.74 4.89 -11.19
N ARG A 172 3.85 5.56 -12.34
CA ARG A 172 3.42 5.01 -13.65
C ARG A 172 4.18 3.75 -14.06
N MET A 173 5.46 3.64 -13.72
CA MET A 173 6.22 2.40 -13.98
C MET A 173 5.65 1.22 -13.19
N PHE A 174 5.22 1.42 -11.94
CA PHE A 174 4.56 0.36 -11.17
C PHE A 174 3.17 0.02 -11.71
N PHE A 175 2.39 1.00 -12.18
CA PHE A 175 1.13 0.70 -12.88
C PHE A 175 1.35 -0.14 -14.14
N GLN A 176 2.38 0.18 -14.93
CA GLN A 176 2.73 -0.61 -16.11
C GLN A 176 3.11 -2.06 -15.75
N GLN A 177 3.84 -2.26 -14.65
CA GLN A 177 4.17 -3.59 -14.15
C GLN A 177 2.90 -4.34 -13.67
N ALA A 178 2.00 -3.64 -12.98
CA ALA A 178 0.75 -4.21 -12.49
C ALA A 178 -0.19 -4.67 -13.60
N GLU A 179 -0.27 -3.92 -14.70
CA GLU A 179 -1.17 -4.20 -15.82
C GLU A 179 -0.94 -5.60 -16.42
N ALA A 180 0.31 -6.08 -16.44
CA ALA A 180 0.65 -7.40 -16.95
C ALA A 180 0.00 -8.56 -16.17
N GLY A 181 -0.29 -8.38 -14.88
CA GLY A 181 -0.93 -9.41 -14.06
C GLY A 181 -2.45 -9.47 -14.21
N VAL A 182 -3.08 -8.42 -14.76
CA VAL A 182 -4.55 -8.31 -14.80
C VAL A 182 -5.16 -9.38 -15.70
N THR A 183 -4.52 -9.71 -16.82
CA THR A 183 -5.01 -10.75 -17.75
C THR A 183 -4.88 -12.16 -17.20
N GLU A 184 -4.02 -12.35 -16.20
CA GLU A 184 -3.72 -13.65 -15.59
C GLU A 184 -4.71 -14.02 -14.47
N LEU A 185 -5.48 -13.05 -13.97
CA LEU A 185 -6.53 -13.29 -12.98
C LEU A 185 -7.73 -14.01 -13.61
N ASN A 186 -8.56 -14.63 -12.76
CA ASN A 186 -9.86 -15.14 -13.16
C ASN A 186 -10.67 -14.08 -13.89
N ARG A 187 -11.45 -14.52 -14.89
CA ARG A 187 -12.21 -13.62 -15.79
C ARG A 187 -13.07 -12.60 -15.06
N ALA A 188 -13.72 -13.00 -13.96
CA ALA A 188 -14.56 -12.11 -13.16
C ALA A 188 -13.77 -10.99 -12.45
N SER A 189 -12.50 -11.24 -12.14
CA SER A 189 -11.61 -10.32 -11.41
C SER A 189 -10.88 -9.34 -12.32
N ARG A 190 -10.72 -9.67 -13.62
CA ARG A 190 -9.96 -8.84 -14.58
C ARG A 190 -10.51 -7.42 -14.69
N TRP A 191 -11.82 -7.28 -14.90
CA TRP A 191 -12.44 -5.97 -15.15
C TRP A 191 -12.40 -5.04 -13.93
N PRO A 192 -12.77 -5.47 -12.71
CA PRO A 192 -12.65 -4.64 -11.52
C PRO A 192 -11.20 -4.18 -11.25
N VAL A 193 -10.22 -5.09 -11.40
CA VAL A 193 -8.81 -4.76 -11.17
C VAL A 193 -8.30 -3.79 -12.23
N TRP A 194 -8.63 -4.02 -13.51
CA TRP A 194 -8.29 -3.10 -14.58
C TRP A 194 -8.90 -1.71 -14.37
N ALA A 195 -10.19 -1.64 -14.01
CA ALA A 195 -10.85 -0.37 -13.73
C ALA A 195 -10.20 0.37 -12.56
N SER A 196 -9.82 -0.35 -11.48
CA SER A 196 -9.07 0.24 -10.37
C SER A 196 -7.73 0.81 -10.83
N LEU A 197 -7.02 0.14 -11.75
CA LEU A 197 -5.75 0.62 -12.29
C LEU A 197 -5.91 1.90 -13.11
N GLN A 198 -7.00 2.03 -13.88
CA GLN A 198 -7.23 3.19 -14.74
C GLN A 198 -7.78 4.42 -14.01
N LEU A 199 -8.57 4.20 -12.95
CA LEU A 199 -9.27 5.28 -12.24
C LEU A 199 -8.42 5.96 -11.16
N TYR A 200 -7.40 5.28 -10.64
CA TYR A 200 -6.58 5.76 -9.53
C TYR A 200 -5.39 6.61 -10.00
#